data_AF-A0A1S1Y562-F1
#
_entry.id   AF-A0A1S1Y562-F1
#
_cell.length_a   1.000
_cell.length_b   1.000
_cell.length_c   1.000
_cell.angle_alpha   90.00
_cell.angle_beta   90.00
_cell.angle_gamma   90.00
#
_symmetry.space_group_name_H-M   'P 1'
#
loop_
_entity.id
_entity.type
_entity.pdbx_description
1 polymer ?
#
loop_
_entity_poly.entity_id
_entity_poly.type
_entity_poly.pdbx_seq_one_letter_code
_entity_poly.pdbx_strand_id
1 'polypeptide(L)'
;MKKIPYLKTSLAACLLAVSGASSASVWAPNDGDVNFMSFSTSSFPFPSLTDTFGIFEDTAMIGAAAPVLSFTGVGAVSFVASGANYHIGTATASGTLLGSSNFQVGMLSGGVWSAAFGNANLGSDAVMLAFADAEAFDNLHFLYAFDISPSQATDDGPAAVPLPASVWMMTSALLGLLYTGRAKTKVS
;
A
#
# COMPACT_ATOMS: atom_id res chain seq x y z
N MET A 1 -37.44 -24.62 1.93
CA MET A 1 -35.96 -24.54 1.81
C MET A 1 -35.46 -23.29 2.54
N LYS A 2 -34.84 -23.42 3.74
CA LYS A 2 -34.43 -22.30 4.63
C LYS A 2 -32.89 -22.08 4.67
N LYS A 3 -32.19 -22.10 3.52
CA LYS A 3 -30.70 -22.02 3.47
C LYS A 3 -30.11 -20.72 2.92
N ILE A 4 -30.93 -19.78 2.47
CA ILE A 4 -30.48 -18.54 1.79
C ILE A 4 -29.81 -17.50 2.72
N PRO A 5 -30.14 -17.33 4.03
CA PRO A 5 -29.53 -16.25 4.81
C PRO A 5 -28.03 -16.49 5.07
N TYR A 6 -27.64 -17.74 5.33
CA TYR A 6 -26.24 -18.10 5.63
C TYR A 6 -25.29 -17.86 4.45
N LEU A 7 -25.76 -18.03 3.21
CA LEU A 7 -24.94 -17.79 2.02
C LEU A 7 -24.61 -16.30 1.84
N LYS A 8 -25.58 -15.41 2.09
CA LYS A 8 -25.37 -13.96 2.01
C LYS A 8 -24.42 -13.47 3.11
N THR A 9 -24.58 -13.97 4.33
CA THR A 9 -23.70 -13.64 5.46
C THR A 9 -22.29 -14.17 5.25
N SER A 10 -22.14 -15.40 4.71
CA SER A 10 -20.83 -15.96 4.38
C SER A 10 -20.15 -15.18 3.26
N LEU A 11 -20.89 -14.74 2.23
CA LEU A 11 -20.33 -13.93 1.15
C LEU A 11 -19.91 -12.54 1.65
N ALA A 12 -20.68 -11.93 2.55
CA ALA A 12 -20.31 -10.67 3.20
C ALA A 12 -19.07 -10.81 4.10
N ALA A 13 -18.94 -11.93 4.83
CA ALA A 13 -17.73 -12.23 5.60
C ALA A 13 -16.51 -12.47 4.70
N CYS A 14 -16.68 -13.16 3.57
CA CYS A 14 -15.62 -13.30 2.56
C CYS A 14 -15.26 -11.95 1.92
N LEU A 15 -16.24 -11.08 1.64
CA LEU A 15 -16.00 -9.72 1.14
C LEU A 15 -15.22 -8.88 2.15
N LEU A 16 -15.54 -8.98 3.44
CA LEU A 16 -14.83 -8.29 4.51
C LEU A 16 -13.41 -8.84 4.69
N ALA A 17 -13.22 -10.16 4.59
CA ALA A 17 -11.91 -10.79 4.66
C ALA A 17 -11.03 -10.41 3.46
N VAL A 18 -11.59 -10.32 2.26
CA VAL A 18 -10.87 -9.94 1.03
C VAL A 18 -10.66 -8.43 0.93
N SER A 19 -11.51 -7.59 1.53
CA SER A 19 -11.28 -6.14 1.54
C SER A 19 -10.01 -5.74 2.29
N GLY A 20 -9.56 -6.56 3.25
CA GLY A 20 -8.29 -6.37 3.94
C GLY A 20 -7.04 -6.69 3.10
N ALA A 21 -7.19 -7.39 1.97
CA ALA A 21 -6.08 -7.76 1.07
C ALA A 21 -5.86 -6.74 -0.07
N SER A 22 -6.66 -5.67 -0.12
CA SER A 22 -6.46 -4.57 -1.07
C SER A 22 -5.63 -3.44 -0.42
N SER A 23 -4.49 -3.78 0.17
CA SER A 23 -3.48 -2.78 0.51
C SER A 23 -2.73 -2.45 -0.77
N ALA A 24 -2.79 -1.19 -1.23
CA ALA A 24 -1.81 -0.72 -2.20
C ALA A 24 -0.41 -0.90 -1.60
N SER A 25 0.43 -1.71 -2.26
CA SER A 25 1.85 -1.87 -1.91
C SER A 25 2.76 -1.01 -2.78
N VAL A 26 2.21 -0.47 -3.87
CA VAL A 26 2.89 0.36 -4.85
C VAL A 26 2.28 1.76 -4.81
N TRP A 27 3.15 2.76 -4.92
CA TRP A 27 2.83 4.18 -4.78
C TRP A 27 3.44 4.95 -5.94
N ALA A 28 2.81 6.07 -6.31
CA ALA A 28 3.36 7.03 -7.26
C ALA A 28 3.48 8.42 -6.61
N PRO A 29 4.54 9.18 -6.90
CA PRO A 29 4.65 10.57 -6.48
C PRO A 29 3.65 11.44 -7.24
N ASN A 30 3.00 12.39 -6.54
CA ASN A 30 2.01 13.28 -7.13
C ASN A 30 2.62 14.59 -7.63
N ASP A 31 3.68 15.11 -7.00
CA ASP A 31 4.27 16.43 -7.34
C ASP A 31 5.82 16.42 -7.44
N GLY A 32 6.40 15.35 -8.00
CA GLY A 32 7.85 15.29 -8.23
C GLY A 32 8.70 15.24 -6.96
N ASP A 33 8.10 15.34 -5.79
CA ASP A 33 8.68 15.02 -4.50
C ASP A 33 7.69 14.23 -3.62
N VAL A 34 8.24 13.63 -2.57
CA VAL A 34 7.49 12.89 -1.56
C VAL A 34 8.12 13.16 -0.21
N ASN A 35 7.28 13.52 0.76
CA ASN A 35 7.72 13.79 2.12
C ASN A 35 7.31 12.65 3.05
N PHE A 36 8.27 12.10 3.78
CA PHE A 36 8.08 10.98 4.69
C PHE A 36 8.40 11.37 6.12
N MET A 37 7.56 10.94 7.06
CA MET A 37 7.75 11.16 8.50
C MET A 37 7.35 9.92 9.29
N SER A 38 8.30 9.35 10.03
CA SER A 38 8.09 8.14 10.82
C SER A 38 7.60 8.44 12.23
N PHE A 39 6.75 7.58 12.75
CA PHE A 39 6.31 7.56 14.15
C PHE A 39 6.26 6.11 14.65
N SER A 40 6.48 5.93 15.94
CA SER A 40 6.31 4.66 16.64
C SER A 40 5.47 4.88 17.89
N THR A 41 4.93 3.80 18.45
CA THR A 41 4.21 3.87 19.74
C THR A 41 5.09 4.41 20.88
N SER A 42 6.40 4.22 20.79
CA SER A 42 7.39 4.69 21.77
C SER A 42 7.86 6.14 21.55
N SER A 43 7.73 6.68 20.34
CA SER A 43 8.18 8.04 19.99
C SER A 43 7.08 9.09 19.98
N PHE A 44 5.80 8.69 19.93
CA PHE A 44 4.68 9.63 19.91
C PHE A 44 4.70 10.58 21.13
N PRO A 45 4.56 11.91 20.94
CA PRO A 45 4.11 12.62 19.74
C PRO A 45 5.21 13.10 18.79
N PHE A 46 6.46 12.70 18.98
CA PHE A 46 7.58 13.11 18.13
C PHE A 46 7.87 12.07 17.04
N PRO A 47 8.44 12.49 15.90
CA PRO A 47 8.87 11.55 14.89
C PRO A 47 9.93 10.59 15.42
N SER A 48 9.85 9.33 15.01
CA SER A 48 10.93 8.36 15.20
C SER A 48 12.11 8.76 14.31
N LEU A 49 13.30 8.86 14.89
CA LEU A 49 14.55 9.20 14.17
C LEU A 49 15.47 7.98 14.00
N THR A 50 15.02 6.80 14.39
CA THR A 50 15.81 5.56 14.36
C THR A 50 15.33 4.57 13.32
N ASP A 51 14.07 4.69 12.89
CA ASP A 51 13.47 3.76 11.95
C ASP A 51 14.00 4.02 10.55
N THR A 52 14.60 2.98 9.94
CA THR A 52 15.14 3.05 8.60
C THR A 52 14.12 2.52 7.60
N PHE A 53 13.82 3.33 6.59
CA PHE A 53 12.93 2.99 5.48
C PHE A 53 13.71 2.96 4.17
N GLY A 54 13.22 2.14 3.25
CA GLY A 54 13.78 1.92 1.93
C GLY A 54 12.72 2.11 0.85
N ILE A 55 13.10 2.77 -0.23
CA ILE A 55 12.34 2.85 -1.48
C ILE A 55 12.87 1.78 -2.42
N PHE A 56 11.95 0.99 -2.96
CA PHE A 56 12.23 -0.13 -3.86
C PHE A 56 11.51 0.08 -5.19
N GLU A 57 11.99 -0.60 -6.23
CA GLU A 57 11.25 -0.71 -7.48
C GLU A 57 9.84 -1.26 -7.24
N ASP A 58 8.89 -0.83 -8.05
CA ASP A 58 7.48 -1.23 -7.98
C ASP A 58 7.25 -2.74 -8.17
N THR A 59 8.17 -3.44 -8.83
CA THR A 59 8.17 -4.90 -9.03
C THR A 59 9.12 -5.66 -8.09
N ALA A 60 9.82 -4.97 -7.19
CA ALA A 60 10.79 -5.60 -6.31
C ALA A 60 10.13 -6.54 -5.28
N MET A 61 10.80 -7.66 -5.01
CA MET A 61 10.48 -8.54 -3.89
C MET A 61 11.14 -8.01 -2.61
N ILE A 62 10.38 -7.28 -1.80
CA ILE A 62 10.85 -6.75 -0.51
C ILE A 62 11.29 -7.91 0.39
N GLY A 63 12.50 -7.80 0.94
CA GLY A 63 13.17 -8.84 1.74
C GLY A 63 14.28 -9.60 0.99
N ALA A 64 14.24 -9.60 -0.35
CA ALA A 64 15.30 -10.17 -1.20
C ALA A 64 16.04 -9.10 -2.02
N ALA A 65 15.36 -8.01 -2.38
CA ALA A 65 15.96 -6.88 -3.08
C ALA A 65 16.69 -5.92 -2.14
N ALA A 66 17.67 -5.20 -2.67
CA ALA A 66 18.25 -4.03 -2.01
C ALA A 66 17.39 -2.78 -2.31
N PRO A 67 17.28 -1.82 -1.37
CA PRO A 67 16.59 -0.57 -1.64
C PRO A 67 17.36 0.27 -2.66
N VAL A 68 16.62 0.97 -3.51
CA VAL A 68 17.16 1.96 -4.46
C VAL A 68 17.61 3.22 -3.72
N LEU A 69 16.88 3.57 -2.65
CA LEU A 69 17.18 4.69 -1.77
C LEU A 69 16.74 4.33 -0.34
N SER A 70 17.51 4.73 0.67
CA SER A 70 17.12 4.55 2.07
C SER A 70 17.22 5.86 2.84
N PHE A 71 16.34 6.05 3.81
CA PHE A 71 16.33 7.20 4.71
C PHE A 71 15.97 6.75 6.13
N THR A 72 16.29 7.57 7.14
CA THR A 72 16.00 7.25 8.55
C THR A 72 15.15 8.34 9.16
N GLY A 73 14.00 7.95 9.71
CA GLY A 73 13.05 8.81 10.41
C GLY A 73 12.26 9.77 9.52
N VAL A 74 12.93 10.77 8.94
CA VAL A 74 12.32 11.77 8.07
C VAL A 74 13.06 11.79 6.74
N GLY A 75 12.32 11.79 5.64
CA GLY A 75 12.90 11.79 4.29
C GLY A 75 12.10 12.67 3.35
N ALA A 76 12.73 13.71 2.81
CA ALA A 76 12.23 14.41 1.64
C ALA A 76 12.93 13.81 0.41
N VAL A 77 12.15 13.20 -0.48
CA VAL A 77 12.66 12.48 -1.65
C VAL A 77 12.19 13.18 -2.91
N SER A 78 13.12 13.68 -3.71
CA SER A 78 12.82 14.23 -5.03
C SER A 78 12.82 13.13 -6.08
N PHE A 79 11.90 13.20 -7.03
CA PHE A 79 11.75 12.34 -8.21
C PHE A 79 11.93 13.17 -9.48
N VAL A 80 13.02 12.94 -10.21
CA VAL A 80 13.37 13.69 -11.43
C VAL A 80 13.44 12.74 -12.61
N ALA A 81 12.61 12.97 -13.63
CA ALA A 81 12.63 12.17 -14.85
C ALA A 81 13.98 12.30 -15.58
N SER A 82 14.51 11.17 -16.04
CA SER A 82 15.77 11.03 -16.76
C SER A 82 15.60 10.03 -17.89
N GLY A 83 15.11 10.52 -19.03
CA GLY A 83 14.70 9.65 -20.15
C GLY A 83 13.51 8.78 -19.76
N ALA A 84 13.68 7.46 -19.84
CA ALA A 84 12.66 6.47 -19.43
C ALA A 84 12.71 6.12 -17.93
N ASN A 85 13.72 6.62 -17.20
CA ASN A 85 13.94 6.29 -15.79
C ASN A 85 13.67 7.52 -14.90
N TYR A 86 13.68 7.31 -13.59
CA TYR A 86 13.55 8.39 -12.61
C TYR A 86 14.72 8.38 -11.65
N HIS A 87 15.45 9.50 -11.56
CA HIS A 87 16.43 9.70 -10.50
C HIS A 87 15.70 10.11 -9.23
N ILE A 88 15.94 9.36 -8.17
CA ILE A 88 15.39 9.65 -6.85
C ILE A 88 16.51 10.00 -5.88
N GLY A 89 16.24 10.88 -4.93
CA GLY A 89 17.26 11.22 -3.96
C GLY A 89 16.76 12.04 -2.79
N THR A 90 17.52 11.92 -1.69
CA THR A 90 17.51 12.85 -0.57
C THR A 90 18.71 13.79 -0.67
N ALA A 91 18.94 14.62 0.34
CA ALA A 91 20.14 15.44 0.44
C ALA A 91 21.45 14.63 0.54
N THR A 92 21.39 13.34 0.93
CA THR A 92 22.57 12.53 1.30
C THR A 92 22.71 11.24 0.52
N ALA A 93 21.66 10.78 -0.17
CA ALA A 93 21.67 9.55 -0.95
C ALA A 93 20.83 9.71 -2.21
N SER A 94 21.17 8.97 -3.26
CA SER A 94 20.42 8.94 -4.51
C SER A 94 20.42 7.55 -5.13
N GLY A 95 19.45 7.32 -6.00
CA GLY A 95 19.25 6.10 -6.75
C GLY A 95 18.48 6.36 -8.04
N THR A 96 18.19 5.32 -8.79
CA THR A 96 17.43 5.41 -10.03
C THR A 96 16.38 4.31 -10.05
N LEU A 97 15.11 4.71 -10.21
CA LEU A 97 14.00 3.83 -10.53
C LEU A 97 13.96 3.61 -12.05
N LEU A 98 13.70 2.39 -12.46
CA LEU A 98 13.77 2.00 -13.87
C LEU A 98 12.38 1.92 -14.50
N GLY A 99 12.19 2.58 -15.64
CA GLY A 99 10.96 2.51 -16.44
C GLY A 99 9.74 3.28 -15.89
N SER A 100 9.65 3.46 -14.57
CA SER A 100 8.54 4.18 -13.93
C SER A 100 8.99 5.01 -12.72
N SER A 101 8.13 5.93 -12.29
CA SER A 101 8.27 6.63 -11.01
C SER A 101 7.56 5.90 -9.86
N ASN A 102 6.95 4.75 -10.15
CA ASN A 102 6.26 3.96 -9.15
C ASN A 102 7.29 3.31 -8.23
N PHE A 103 6.92 3.14 -6.97
CA PHE A 103 7.82 2.57 -5.98
C PHE A 103 7.06 1.82 -4.90
N GLN A 104 7.76 0.93 -4.22
CA GLN A 104 7.31 0.34 -2.95
C GLN A 104 8.13 0.92 -1.79
N VAL A 105 7.55 0.88 -0.59
CA VAL A 105 8.24 1.27 0.65
C VAL A 105 8.38 0.07 1.56
N GLY A 106 9.61 -0.15 2.05
CA GLY A 106 9.92 -1.15 3.07
C GLY A 106 10.54 -0.53 4.31
N MET A 107 10.43 -1.22 5.44
CA MET A 107 11.12 -0.89 6.70
C MET A 107 12.21 -1.93 6.98
N LEU A 108 13.35 -1.49 7.50
CA LEU A 108 14.40 -2.38 7.98
C LEU A 108 14.11 -2.83 9.41
N SER A 109 13.95 -4.13 9.63
CA SER A 109 13.70 -4.75 10.94
C SER A 109 14.59 -5.99 11.07
N GLY A 110 15.40 -6.07 12.13
CA GLY A 110 16.30 -7.22 12.35
C GLY A 110 17.31 -7.48 11.22
N GLY A 111 17.67 -6.45 10.44
CA GLY A 111 18.53 -6.59 9.26
C GLY A 111 17.82 -7.12 8.00
N VAL A 112 16.50 -7.31 8.04
CA VAL A 112 15.67 -7.74 6.91
C VAL A 112 14.68 -6.63 6.54
N TRP A 113 14.44 -6.45 5.24
CA TRP A 113 13.44 -5.51 4.76
C TRP A 113 12.05 -6.13 4.77
N SER A 114 11.08 -5.45 5.36
CA SER A 114 9.68 -5.85 5.42
C SER A 114 8.79 -4.85 4.71
N ALA A 115 7.76 -5.35 4.03
CA ALA A 115 6.75 -4.52 3.38
C ALA A 115 5.73 -4.00 4.41
N ALA A 116 5.04 -2.91 4.07
CA ALA A 116 3.91 -2.44 4.86
C ALA A 116 2.82 -3.51 4.90
N PHE A 117 2.32 -3.85 6.09
CA PHE A 117 1.24 -4.82 6.25
C PHE A 117 -0.15 -4.16 6.16
N GLY A 118 -0.20 -2.84 6.21
CA GLY A 118 -1.44 -2.07 6.12
C GLY A 118 -1.18 -0.61 5.78
N ASN A 119 -2.23 0.08 5.35
CA ASN A 119 -2.20 1.51 5.12
C ASN A 119 -3.56 2.16 5.44
N ALA A 120 -3.54 3.47 5.68
CA ALA A 120 -4.72 4.29 5.88
C ALA A 120 -4.58 5.59 5.07
N ASN A 121 -5.61 5.92 4.28
CA ASN A 121 -5.68 7.18 3.58
C ASN A 121 -6.12 8.28 4.56
N LEU A 122 -5.34 9.36 4.66
CA LEU A 122 -5.58 10.48 5.55
C LEU A 122 -6.22 11.68 4.84
N GLY A 123 -6.40 11.61 3.53
CA GLY A 123 -6.87 12.69 2.66
C GLY A 123 -5.74 13.55 2.10
N SER A 124 -6.03 14.36 1.07
CA SER A 124 -5.09 15.31 0.47
C SER A 124 -3.70 14.72 0.17
N ASP A 125 -3.68 13.56 -0.50
CA ASP A 125 -2.45 12.87 -0.92
C ASP A 125 -1.53 12.42 0.23
N ALA A 126 -2.08 12.36 1.44
CA ALA A 126 -1.42 11.82 2.61
C ALA A 126 -1.89 10.40 2.92
N VAL A 127 -0.93 9.49 3.12
CA VAL A 127 -1.17 8.10 3.46
C VAL A 127 -0.31 7.72 4.67
N MET A 128 -0.89 7.01 5.62
CA MET A 128 -0.15 6.35 6.69
C MET A 128 0.11 4.90 6.30
N LEU A 129 1.38 4.49 6.28
CA LEU A 129 1.80 3.11 6.11
C LEU A 129 2.13 2.51 7.47
N ALA A 130 1.75 1.24 7.69
CA ALA A 130 2.00 0.53 8.93
C ALA A 130 2.96 -0.65 8.70
N PHE A 131 3.97 -0.75 9.56
CA PHE A 131 5.02 -1.76 9.55
C PHE A 131 5.11 -2.44 10.91
N ALA A 132 5.42 -3.73 10.89
CA ALA A 132 5.60 -4.53 12.08
C ALA A 132 7.08 -4.93 12.19
N ASP A 133 7.73 -4.51 13.27
CA ASP A 133 9.08 -4.95 13.62
C ASP A 133 9.02 -6.36 14.26
N ALA A 134 9.67 -7.34 13.65
CA ALA A 134 9.64 -8.70 14.17
C ALA A 134 10.41 -8.86 15.49
N GLU A 135 11.28 -7.91 15.85
CA GLU A 135 12.21 -8.05 16.98
C GLU A 135 11.84 -7.21 18.21
N ALA A 136 10.86 -6.31 18.10
CA ALA A 136 10.45 -5.41 19.16
C ALA A 136 9.18 -5.87 19.90
N PHE A 137 9.06 -5.50 21.18
CA PHE A 137 7.84 -5.71 21.97
C PHE A 137 6.76 -4.66 21.64
N ASP A 138 7.20 -3.42 21.37
CA ASP A 138 6.41 -2.33 20.80
C ASP A 138 6.73 -2.22 19.30
N ASN A 139 6.18 -3.14 18.52
CA ASN A 139 6.63 -3.36 17.15
C ASN A 139 5.87 -2.62 16.05
N LEU A 140 4.96 -1.71 16.42
CA LEU A 140 4.21 -0.97 15.41
C LEU A 140 4.93 0.34 15.07
N HIS A 141 5.33 0.42 13.81
CA HIS A 141 5.95 1.61 13.22
C HIS A 141 5.05 2.14 12.11
N PHE A 142 4.88 3.45 12.09
CA PHE A 142 4.05 4.17 11.16
C PHE A 142 4.91 5.09 10.32
N LEU A 143 4.61 5.19 9.04
CA LEU A 143 5.22 6.13 8.12
C LEU A 143 4.13 6.96 7.48
N TYR A 144 4.10 8.25 7.81
CA TYR A 144 3.29 9.21 7.09
C TYR A 144 4.03 9.58 5.81
N ALA A 145 3.37 9.38 4.68
CA ALA A 145 3.84 9.76 3.37
C ALA A 145 2.87 10.81 2.81
N PHE A 146 3.42 11.92 2.34
CA PHE A 146 2.70 13.03 1.72
C PHE A 146 3.03 13.10 0.24
N ASP A 147 2.10 13.59 -0.56
CA ASP A 147 2.23 13.75 -2.01
C ASP A 147 2.38 12.40 -2.74
N ILE A 148 1.69 11.37 -2.24
CA ILE A 148 1.63 10.05 -2.88
C ILE A 148 0.21 9.60 -3.17
N SER A 149 0.06 8.81 -4.23
CA SER A 149 -1.18 8.11 -4.56
C SER A 149 -0.95 6.61 -4.73
N PRO A 150 -1.96 5.77 -4.39
CA PRO A 150 -1.94 4.35 -4.73
C PRO A 150 -1.69 4.14 -6.23
N SER A 151 -0.73 3.29 -6.58
CA SER A 151 -0.41 2.94 -7.96
C SER A 151 -0.32 1.42 -8.14
N GLN A 152 -0.01 0.98 -9.35
CA GLN A 152 0.28 -0.42 -9.66
C GLN A 152 1.73 -0.59 -10.06
N ALA A 153 2.26 -1.80 -9.85
CA ALA A 153 3.49 -2.20 -10.50
C ALA A 153 3.21 -2.19 -12.01
N THR A 154 3.95 -1.37 -12.74
CA THR A 154 3.80 -1.28 -14.18
C THR A 154 5.17 -1.25 -14.83
N ASP A 155 5.34 -2.08 -15.84
CA ASP A 155 6.46 -1.91 -16.78
C ASP A 155 6.26 -0.64 -17.66
N ASP A 156 5.05 -0.05 -17.66
CA ASP A 156 4.64 1.11 -18.46
C ASP A 156 3.65 2.04 -17.70
N GLY A 157 4.15 3.06 -16.97
CA GLY A 157 3.39 4.24 -16.51
C GLY A 157 2.25 4.02 -15.49
N PRO A 158 1.76 5.08 -14.78
CA PRO A 158 0.80 4.91 -13.69
C PRO A 158 -0.57 4.46 -14.22
N ALA A 159 -0.93 3.21 -13.95
CA ALA A 159 -2.25 2.66 -14.18
C ALA A 159 -3.01 2.60 -12.84
N ALA A 160 -4.25 3.11 -12.83
CA ALA A 160 -5.13 3.03 -11.68
C ALA A 160 -5.34 1.56 -11.27
N VAL A 161 -5.18 1.25 -9.98
CA VAL A 161 -5.32 -0.11 -9.41
C VAL A 161 -6.66 -0.75 -9.82
N PRO A 162 -6.70 -1.72 -10.76
CA PRO A 162 -7.90 -2.50 -10.96
C PRO A 162 -8.07 -3.37 -9.73
N LEU A 163 -9.20 -3.21 -9.05
CA LEU A 163 -9.61 -4.13 -7.98
C LEU A 163 -9.41 -5.58 -8.47
N PRO A 164 -8.88 -6.48 -7.64
CA PRO A 164 -8.64 -7.87 -8.04
C PRO A 164 -9.86 -8.47 -8.73
N ALA A 165 -9.67 -9.27 -9.79
CA ALA A 165 -10.77 -9.86 -10.56
C ALA A 165 -11.78 -10.64 -9.69
N SER A 166 -11.34 -11.15 -8.54
CA SER A 166 -12.18 -11.76 -7.51
C SER A 166 -13.21 -10.79 -6.92
N VAL A 167 -12.86 -9.52 -6.72
CA VAL A 167 -13.79 -8.47 -6.26
C VAL A 167 -14.86 -8.21 -7.32
N TRP A 168 -14.49 -8.16 -8.60
CA TRP A 168 -15.45 -7.99 -9.71
C TRP A 168 -16.39 -9.19 -9.89
N MET A 169 -15.84 -10.40 -9.88
CA MET A 169 -16.60 -11.65 -9.95
C MET A 169 -17.56 -11.79 -8.76
N MET A 170 -17.09 -11.47 -7.56
CA MET A 170 -17.86 -11.60 -6.33
C MET A 170 -18.92 -10.50 -6.18
N THR A 171 -18.66 -9.28 -6.68
CA THR A 171 -19.64 -8.19 -6.79
C THR A 171 -20.73 -8.55 -7.79
N SER A 172 -20.35 -9.09 -8.95
CA SER A 172 -21.29 -9.58 -9.96
C SER A 172 -22.15 -10.73 -9.43
N ALA A 173 -21.55 -11.66 -8.68
CA ALA A 173 -22.26 -12.74 -8.02
C ALA A 173 -23.24 -12.24 -6.94
N LEU A 174 -22.85 -11.24 -6.14
CA LEU A 174 -23.72 -10.61 -5.14
C LEU A 174 -24.90 -9.88 -5.79
N LEU A 175 -24.65 -9.09 -6.85
CA LEU A 175 -25.71 -8.42 -7.62
C LEU A 175 -26.66 -9.44 -8.27
N GLY A 176 -26.13 -10.53 -8.83
CA GLY A 176 -26.93 -11.64 -9.37
C GLY A 176 -27.81 -12.31 -8.30
N LEU A 177 -27.28 -12.52 -7.10
CA LEU A 177 -28.04 -13.09 -5.97
C LEU A 177 -29.12 -12.13 -5.44
N LEU A 178 -28.87 -10.83 -5.44
CA LEU A 178 -29.86 -9.80 -5.07
C LEU A 178 -30.97 -9.70 -6.13
N TYR A 179 -30.60 -9.72 -7.41
CA TYR A 179 -31.53 -9.68 -8.54
C TYR A 179 -32.46 -10.91 -8.56
N THR A 180 -31.89 -12.12 -8.47
CA THR A 180 -32.66 -13.38 -8.43
C THR A 180 -33.48 -13.55 -7.14
N GLY A 181 -32.99 -13.03 -6.01
CA GLY A 181 -33.73 -13.01 -4.75
C GLY A 181 -34.99 -12.14 -4.79
N ARG A 182 -34.98 -11.06 -5.57
CA ARG A 182 -36.14 -10.18 -5.78
C ARG A 182 -37.25 -10.86 -6.58
N ALA A 183 -36.90 -11.74 -7.53
CA ALA A 183 -37.85 -12.44 -8.39
C ALA A 183 -38.70 -13.50 -7.67
N LYS A 184 -38.35 -13.92 -6.44
CA LYS A 184 -39.15 -14.86 -5.63
C LYS A 184 -40.09 -14.20 -4.64
N THR A 185 -40.14 -12.87 -4.60
CA THR A 185 -41.13 -12.11 -3.82
C THR A 185 -42.19 -11.53 -4.76
N LYS A 186 -42.76 -12.37 -5.61
CA LYS A 186 -44.10 -12.12 -6.14
C LYS A 186 -45.06 -12.95 -5.29
N VAL A 187 -45.90 -12.19 -4.60
CA VAL A 187 -46.99 -12.57 -3.69
C VAL A 187 -47.91 -13.59 -4.34
N SER A 188 -48.59 -14.37 -3.49
CA SER A 188 -49.66 -15.32 -3.80
C SER A 188 -50.65 -14.81 -4.85
#